data_AF-A0A653I4G2-F1
#
_entry.id   AF-A0A653I4G2-F1
#
_cell.length_a   1.000
_cell.length_b   1.000
_cell.length_c   1.000
_cell.angle_alpha   90.00
_cell.angle_beta   90.00
_cell.angle_gamma   90.00
#
_symmetry.space_group_name_H-M   'P 1'
#
loop_
_entity.id
_entity.type
_entity.pdbx_description
1 polymer ?
#
loop_
_entity_poly.entity_id
_entity_poly.type
_entity_poly.pdbx_seq_one_letter_code
_entity_poly.pdbx_strand_id
1 'polypeptide(L)'
;MLAFFKTEPEVHPMLAFLHLVDKISTKVGHLFAWTIVLLTGIIVFEVFTRYALNSPNPWVFDASYILYGILFMMAGAYTLATNGHVRGDILYGFLEPRTQAILDLILYFIFFFPGIIALTYAGYTFADEAWAIKEMSSITADGPPIYPFKAFIPLAAVFLLLQGVVEVIRCVMCIKDGVWPKREDDVQEVDVEKLKASLGKN
;
A
#
# COMPACT_ATOMS: atom_id res chain seq x y z
N MET A 1 38.89 19.23 -22.14
CA MET A 1 39.16 19.33 -20.69
C MET A 1 37.83 19.59 -19.99
N LEU A 2 37.08 18.53 -19.66
CA LEU A 2 35.94 18.42 -18.72
C LEU A 2 35.17 17.10 -19.00
N ALA A 3 35.91 16.01 -19.08
CA ALA A 3 35.38 14.64 -19.17
C ALA A 3 36.04 13.85 -18.05
N PHE A 4 35.70 14.15 -16.80
CA PHE A 4 36.27 13.46 -15.63
C PHE A 4 35.38 13.55 -14.37
N PHE A 5 34.07 13.38 -14.53
CA PHE A 5 33.15 13.08 -13.42
C PHE A 5 32.13 12.04 -13.86
N LYS A 6 32.62 10.89 -14.35
CA LYS A 6 31.85 9.65 -14.32
C LYS A 6 32.01 9.12 -12.90
N THR A 7 31.08 9.50 -12.03
CA THR A 7 31.04 9.02 -10.65
C THR A 7 31.04 7.48 -10.65
N GLU A 8 31.98 6.92 -9.90
CA GLU A 8 32.09 5.48 -9.65
C GLU A 8 30.76 4.91 -9.09
N PRO A 9 30.43 3.63 -9.35
CA PRO A 9 29.16 3.06 -8.95
C PRO A 9 29.18 2.68 -7.46
N GLU A 10 29.09 3.65 -6.55
CA GLU A 10 28.80 3.39 -5.13
C GLU A 10 27.32 3.01 -4.87
N VAL A 11 26.68 2.32 -5.82
CA VAL A 11 25.22 2.14 -5.88
C VAL A 11 24.73 0.80 -5.34
N HIS A 12 25.62 -0.11 -4.92
CA HIS A 12 25.26 -1.49 -4.60
C HIS A 12 24.36 -1.68 -3.35
N PRO A 13 24.60 -1.03 -2.19
CA PRO A 13 23.77 -1.28 -1.01
C PRO A 13 22.42 -0.55 -1.05
N MET A 14 22.38 0.69 -1.57
CA MET A 14 21.15 1.49 -1.62
C MET A 14 20.11 0.91 -2.60
N LEU A 15 20.55 0.46 -3.78
CA LEU A 15 19.65 -0.22 -4.73
C LEU A 15 19.18 -1.57 -4.21
N ALA A 16 20.05 -2.33 -3.54
CA ALA A 16 19.67 -3.61 -2.95
C ALA A 16 18.62 -3.43 -1.85
N PHE A 17 18.77 -2.42 -1.00
CA PHE A 17 17.77 -2.09 0.02
C PHE A 17 16.44 -1.66 -0.60
N LEU A 18 16.48 -0.79 -1.61
CA LEU A 18 15.29 -0.34 -2.35
C LEU A 18 14.50 -1.53 -2.92
N HIS A 19 15.16 -2.41 -3.68
CA HIS A 19 14.49 -3.59 -4.25
C HIS A 19 13.99 -4.57 -3.18
N LEU A 20 14.72 -4.72 -2.07
CA LEU A 20 14.30 -5.59 -0.98
C LEU A 20 12.99 -5.11 -0.37
N VAL A 21 12.89 -3.81 -0.06
CA VAL A 21 11.70 -3.23 0.57
C VAL A 21 10.52 -3.26 -0.40
N ASP A 22 10.70 -2.92 -1.68
CA ASP A 22 9.62 -3.04 -2.66
C ASP A 22 9.10 -4.48 -2.73
N LYS A 23 10.01 -5.46 -2.82
CA LYS A 23 9.62 -6.87 -2.92
C LYS A 23 8.89 -7.35 -1.69
N ILE A 24 9.26 -6.85 -0.51
CA ILE A 24 8.52 -7.12 0.74
C ILE A 24 7.13 -6.49 0.64
N SER A 25 7.03 -5.20 0.30
CA SER A 25 5.76 -4.48 0.16
C SER A 25 4.82 -5.18 -0.84
N THR A 26 5.33 -5.59 -2.00
CA THR A 26 4.57 -6.32 -3.02
C THR A 26 4.10 -7.68 -2.54
N LYS A 27 4.98 -8.48 -1.95
CA LYS A 27 4.60 -9.80 -1.42
C LYS A 27 3.57 -9.70 -0.30
N VAL A 28 3.71 -8.72 0.58
CA VAL A 28 2.75 -8.45 1.66
C VAL A 28 1.41 -8.03 1.05
N GLY A 29 1.41 -7.10 0.11
CA GLY A 29 0.20 -6.70 -0.63
C GLY A 29 -0.51 -7.88 -1.28
N HIS A 30 0.22 -8.74 -1.98
CA HIS A 30 -0.32 -9.94 -2.62
C HIS A 30 -0.85 -10.98 -1.63
N LEU A 31 -0.17 -11.16 -0.50
CA LEU A 31 -0.65 -12.04 0.56
C LEU A 31 -2.00 -11.57 1.10
N PHE A 32 -2.13 -10.28 1.41
CA PHE A 32 -3.37 -9.71 1.93
C PHE A 32 -4.43 -9.49 0.86
N ALA A 33 -4.08 -9.45 -0.43
CA ALA A 33 -5.05 -9.43 -1.51
C ALA A 33 -5.99 -10.65 -1.45
N TRP A 34 -5.50 -11.83 -1.03
CA TRP A 34 -6.34 -13.02 -0.85
C TRP A 34 -7.46 -12.85 0.18
N THR A 35 -7.35 -11.87 1.07
CA THR A 35 -8.43 -11.52 2.00
C THR A 35 -9.72 -11.15 1.28
N ILE A 36 -9.67 -10.59 0.05
CA ILE A 36 -10.88 -10.31 -0.71
C ILE A 36 -11.62 -11.59 -1.10
N VAL A 37 -10.90 -12.65 -1.47
CA VAL A 37 -11.48 -13.94 -1.85
C VAL A 37 -12.19 -14.56 -0.65
N LEU A 38 -11.54 -14.51 0.52
CA LEU A 38 -12.12 -14.99 1.78
C LEU A 38 -13.37 -14.18 2.15
N LEU A 39 -13.31 -12.86 2.04
CA LEU A 39 -14.44 -11.95 2.29
C LEU A 39 -15.61 -12.27 1.37
N THR A 40 -15.37 -12.44 0.07
CA THR A 40 -16.41 -12.83 -0.89
C THR A 40 -17.05 -14.16 -0.50
N GLY A 41 -16.24 -15.16 -0.11
CA GLY A 41 -16.76 -16.45 0.35
C GLY A 41 -17.66 -16.33 1.58
N ILE A 42 -17.26 -15.52 2.57
CA ILE A 42 -18.05 -15.27 3.78
C ILE A 42 -19.38 -14.56 3.46
N ILE A 43 -19.38 -13.58 2.56
CA ILE A 43 -20.60 -12.89 2.14
C ILE A 43 -21.53 -13.85 1.39
N VAL A 44 -21.00 -14.66 0.46
CA VAL A 44 -21.80 -15.67 -0.27
C VAL A 44 -22.42 -16.67 0.70
N PHE A 45 -21.64 -17.13 1.68
CA PHE A 45 -22.13 -18.00 2.75
C PHE A 45 -23.31 -17.36 3.49
N GLU A 46 -23.18 -16.11 3.96
CA GLU A 46 -24.25 -15.45 4.71
C GLU A 46 -25.50 -15.18 3.87
N VAL A 47 -25.33 -14.79 2.60
CA VAL A 47 -26.46 -14.65 1.67
C VAL A 47 -27.18 -15.99 1.52
N PHE A 48 -26.44 -17.09 1.37
CA PHE A 48 -27.03 -18.42 1.27
C PHE A 48 -27.77 -18.83 2.55
N THR A 49 -27.14 -18.76 3.73
CA THR A 49 -27.79 -19.18 4.98
C THR A 49 -28.98 -18.31 5.34
N ARG A 50 -28.90 -17.00 5.08
CA ARG A 50 -29.99 -16.06 5.34
C ARG A 50 -31.20 -16.31 4.44
N TYR A 51 -31.01 -16.46 3.14
CA TYR A 51 -32.13 -16.52 2.20
C TYR A 51 -32.58 -17.94 1.87
N ALA A 52 -31.66 -18.91 1.81
CA ALA A 52 -32.01 -20.30 1.51
C ALA A 52 -32.37 -21.11 2.76
N LEU A 53 -31.71 -20.86 3.88
CA LEU A 53 -31.91 -21.61 5.13
C LEU A 53 -32.69 -20.82 6.20
N ASN A 54 -33.02 -19.56 5.95
CA ASN A 54 -33.68 -18.66 6.89
C ASN A 54 -32.96 -18.58 8.26
N SER A 55 -31.63 -18.68 8.25
CA SER A 55 -30.76 -18.71 9.43
C SER A 55 -29.65 -17.66 9.29
N PRO A 56 -29.90 -16.40 9.69
CA PRO A 56 -28.92 -15.32 9.58
C PRO A 56 -27.81 -15.44 10.64
N ASN A 57 -26.58 -15.04 10.29
CA ASN A 57 -25.43 -15.06 11.19
C ASN A 57 -24.90 -13.62 11.44
N PRO A 58 -25.17 -13.03 12.63
CA PRO A 58 -24.76 -11.65 12.91
C PRO A 58 -23.25 -11.40 12.82
N TRP A 59 -22.42 -12.35 13.26
CA TRP A 59 -20.96 -12.24 13.27
C TRP A 59 -20.32 -12.08 11.88
N VAL A 60 -21.03 -12.44 10.81
CA VAL A 60 -20.50 -12.33 9.43
C VAL A 60 -20.26 -10.87 9.06
N PHE A 61 -21.07 -9.95 9.59
CA PHE A 61 -20.86 -8.51 9.37
C PHE A 61 -19.52 -8.06 9.96
N ASP A 62 -19.24 -8.42 11.22
CA ASP A 62 -17.96 -8.13 11.88
C ASP A 62 -16.78 -8.74 11.14
N ALA A 63 -16.86 -10.02 10.76
CA ALA A 63 -15.81 -10.70 10.01
C ALA A 63 -15.54 -10.01 8.66
N SER A 64 -16.58 -9.61 7.94
CA SER A 64 -16.45 -8.90 6.67
C SER A 64 -15.79 -7.54 6.84
N TYR A 65 -16.16 -6.80 7.89
CA TYR A 65 -15.55 -5.52 8.24
C TYR A 65 -14.06 -5.66 8.57
N ILE A 66 -13.70 -6.65 9.40
CA ILE A 66 -12.32 -6.94 9.78
C ILE A 66 -11.47 -7.29 8.55
N LEU A 67 -11.95 -8.21 7.71
CA LEU A 67 -11.23 -8.63 6.51
C LEU A 67 -11.06 -7.48 5.52
N TYR A 68 -12.11 -6.68 5.31
CA TYR A 68 -12.03 -5.51 4.44
C TYR A 68 -11.02 -4.47 4.97
N GLY A 69 -11.04 -4.21 6.28
CA GLY A 69 -10.10 -3.28 6.92
C GLY A 69 -8.65 -3.77 6.79
N ILE A 70 -8.39 -5.06 7.02
CA ILE A 70 -7.05 -5.65 6.86
C ILE A 70 -6.58 -5.50 5.40
N LEU A 71 -7.43 -5.84 4.44
CA LEU A 71 -7.13 -5.69 3.02
C LEU A 71 -6.72 -4.25 2.70
N PHE A 72 -7.54 -3.28 3.10
CA PHE A 72 -7.31 -1.87 2.81
C PHE A 72 -6.02 -1.34 3.46
N MET A 73 -5.83 -1.61 4.77
CA MET A 73 -4.65 -1.14 5.49
C MET A 73 -3.36 -1.73 4.91
N MET A 74 -3.34 -3.04 4.65
CA MET A 74 -2.13 -3.72 4.16
C MET A 74 -1.83 -3.44 2.68
N ALA A 75 -2.81 -2.99 1.89
CA ALA A 75 -2.58 -2.57 0.52
C ALA A 75 -1.75 -1.28 0.39
N GLY A 76 -1.75 -0.41 1.40
CA GLY A 76 -1.15 0.94 1.30
C GLY A 76 0.32 0.95 0.88
N ALA A 77 1.17 0.13 1.52
CA ALA A 77 2.59 0.06 1.19
C ALA A 77 2.83 -0.51 -0.21
N TYR A 78 2.05 -1.51 -0.63
CA TYR A 78 2.10 -2.05 -1.99
C TYR A 78 1.70 -0.99 -3.03
N THR A 79 0.59 -0.28 -2.82
CA THR A 79 0.13 0.79 -3.71
C THR A 79 1.15 1.94 -3.78
N LEU A 80 1.88 2.21 -2.70
CA LEU A 80 2.97 3.18 -2.73
C LEU A 80 4.17 2.67 -3.53
N ALA A 81 4.56 1.39 -3.36
CA ALA A 81 5.67 0.77 -4.09
C ALA A 81 5.45 0.72 -5.60
N THR A 82 4.22 0.46 -6.04
CA THR A 82 3.83 0.43 -7.47
C THR A 82 3.46 1.79 -8.02
N ASN A 83 3.51 2.84 -7.20
CA ASN A 83 3.06 4.19 -7.56
C ASN A 83 1.59 4.24 -8.03
N GLY A 84 0.74 3.37 -7.48
CA GLY A 84 -0.68 3.27 -7.83
C GLY A 84 -1.60 4.24 -7.08
N HIS A 85 -1.05 5.14 -6.26
CA HIS A 85 -1.85 6.19 -5.62
C HIS A 85 -2.28 7.19 -6.70
N VAL A 86 -3.58 7.54 -6.71
CA VAL A 86 -4.10 8.57 -7.62
C VAL A 86 -3.39 9.89 -7.31
N ARG A 87 -2.59 10.37 -8.27
CA ARG A 87 -1.89 11.65 -8.18
C ARG A 87 -2.65 12.72 -8.96
N GLY A 88 -2.48 13.98 -8.55
CA GLY A 88 -3.00 15.12 -9.31
C GLY A 88 -2.18 15.35 -10.57
N ASP A 89 -2.44 14.57 -11.62
CA ASP A 89 -1.50 14.40 -12.74
C ASP A 89 -1.43 15.59 -13.72
N ILE A 90 -2.39 16.51 -13.71
CA ILE A 90 -2.41 17.60 -14.70
C ILE A 90 -1.19 18.50 -14.55
N LEU A 91 -0.96 19.07 -13.36
CA LEU A 91 0.18 19.98 -13.16
C LEU A 91 1.49 19.21 -13.07
N TYR A 92 1.48 18.05 -12.40
CA TYR A 92 2.67 17.24 -12.18
C TYR A 92 3.26 16.71 -13.50
N GLY A 93 2.41 16.33 -14.46
CA GLY A 93 2.83 15.80 -15.76
C GLY A 93 3.59 16.80 -16.66
N PHE A 94 3.44 18.12 -16.42
CA PHE A 94 4.18 19.14 -17.17
C PHE A 94 5.57 19.47 -16.58
N LEU A 95 5.87 18.99 -15.37
CA LEU A 95 7.12 19.31 -14.69
C LEU A 95 8.26 18.40 -15.17
N GLU A 96 9.48 18.93 -15.25
CA GLU A 96 10.68 18.12 -15.48
C GLU A 96 10.90 17.11 -14.33
N PRO A 97 11.51 15.93 -14.59
CA PRO A 97 11.69 14.89 -13.57
C PRO A 97 12.36 15.37 -12.27
N ARG A 98 13.32 16.31 -12.39
CA ARG A 98 13.99 16.88 -11.21
C ARG A 98 13.05 17.75 -10.37
N THR A 99 12.21 18.56 -11.01
CA THR A 99 11.23 19.41 -10.33
C THR A 99 10.14 18.57 -9.67
N GLN A 100 9.69 17.51 -10.35
CA GLN A 100 8.80 16.48 -9.79
C GLN A 100 9.40 15.86 -8.53
N ALA A 101 10.64 15.39 -8.60
CA ALA A 101 11.32 14.74 -7.47
C ALA A 101 11.56 15.70 -6.29
N ILE A 102 11.85 16.97 -6.54
CA ILE A 102 11.96 17.99 -5.47
C ILE A 102 10.62 18.20 -4.78
N LEU A 103 9.54 18.33 -5.56
CA LEU A 103 8.20 18.50 -5.02
C LEU A 103 7.77 17.28 -4.20
N ASP A 104 7.95 16.06 -4.74
CA ASP A 104 7.67 14.81 -4.03
C ASP A 104 8.48 14.73 -2.74
N LEU A 105 9.77 15.05 -2.77
CA LEU A 105 10.64 15.04 -1.58
C LEU A 105 10.11 15.97 -0.49
N ILE A 106 9.71 17.20 -0.86
CA ILE A 106 9.12 18.16 0.09
C ILE A 106 7.82 17.61 0.67
N LEU A 107 6.94 17.05 -0.15
CA LEU A 107 5.67 16.48 0.31
C LEU A 107 5.89 15.27 1.22
N TYR A 108 6.91 14.45 0.96
CA TYR A 108 7.28 13.36 1.86
C TYR A 108 7.66 13.86 3.25
N PHE A 109 8.46 14.92 3.35
CA PHE A 109 8.89 15.44 4.66
C PHE A 109 7.84 16.28 5.38
N ILE A 110 7.02 17.05 4.67
CA ILE A 110 6.05 17.96 5.28
C ILE A 110 4.73 17.26 5.60
N PHE A 111 4.29 16.31 4.77
CA PHE A 111 2.98 15.68 4.91
C PHE A 111 3.07 14.18 5.20
N PHE A 112 3.85 13.43 4.42
CA PHE A 112 3.87 11.97 4.55
C PHE A 112 4.46 11.51 5.88
N PHE A 113 5.72 11.84 6.19
CA PHE A 113 6.35 11.34 7.42
C PHE A 113 5.67 11.84 8.69
N PRO A 114 5.33 13.13 8.85
CA PRO A 114 4.61 13.58 10.04
C PRO A 114 3.28 12.84 10.20
N GLY A 115 2.53 12.65 9.09
CA GLY A 115 1.25 11.93 9.10
C GLY A 115 1.40 10.46 9.47
N ILE A 116 2.30 9.73 8.81
CA ILE A 116 2.46 8.29 9.03
C ILE A 116 3.15 8.00 10.38
N ILE A 117 4.07 8.84 10.85
CA ILE A 117 4.65 8.70 12.21
C ILE A 117 3.56 8.91 13.27
N ALA A 118 2.72 9.94 13.10
CA ALA A 118 1.59 10.17 14.00
C ALA A 118 0.60 9.00 13.97
N LEU A 119 0.30 8.46 12.79
CA LEU A 119 -0.54 7.27 12.62
C LEU A 119 0.09 6.04 13.28
N THR A 120 1.40 5.86 13.18
CA THR A 120 2.11 4.72 13.80
C THR A 120 2.02 4.81 15.32
N TYR A 121 2.27 6.00 15.89
CA TYR A 121 2.18 6.23 17.33
C TYR A 121 0.75 6.04 17.85
N ALA A 122 -0.22 6.73 17.26
CA ALA A 122 -1.63 6.63 17.65
C ALA A 122 -2.20 5.23 17.41
N GLY A 123 -1.80 4.57 16.31
CA GLY A 123 -2.17 3.21 16.00
C GLY A 123 -1.61 2.21 17.02
N TYR A 124 -0.37 2.42 17.48
CA TYR A 124 0.22 1.60 18.53
C TYR A 124 -0.52 1.74 19.85
N THR A 125 -0.77 2.98 20.31
CA THR A 125 -1.52 3.21 21.56
C THR A 125 -2.93 2.61 21.48
N PHE A 126 -3.60 2.78 20.35
CA PHE A 126 -4.94 2.24 20.13
C PHE A 126 -4.97 0.70 20.11
N ALA A 127 -3.95 0.07 19.53
CA ALA A 127 -3.80 -1.38 19.55
C ALA A 127 -3.47 -1.89 20.96
N ASP A 128 -2.55 -1.25 21.67
CA ASP A 128 -2.14 -1.63 23.02
C ASP A 128 -3.32 -1.59 24.01
N GLU A 129 -4.10 -0.50 23.99
CA GLU A 129 -5.32 -0.39 24.80
C GLU A 129 -6.32 -1.51 24.50
N ALA A 130 -6.56 -1.82 23.21
CA ALA A 130 -7.46 -2.88 22.80
C ALA A 130 -7.00 -4.27 23.28
N TRP A 131 -5.69 -4.53 23.22
CA TRP A 131 -5.10 -5.76 23.73
C TRP A 131 -5.19 -5.87 25.25
N ALA A 132 -4.96 -4.76 25.97
CA ALA A 132 -5.02 -4.72 27.44
C ALA A 132 -6.41 -5.09 27.96
N ILE A 133 -7.47 -4.65 27.29
CA ILE A 133 -8.86 -4.94 27.68
C ILE A 133 -9.45 -6.19 26.99
N LYS A 134 -8.69 -6.87 26.12
CA LYS A 134 -9.18 -7.95 25.25
C LYS A 134 -10.47 -7.57 24.53
N GLU A 135 -10.41 -6.44 23.82
CA GLU A 135 -11.58 -5.82 23.21
C GLU A 135 -12.35 -6.77 22.27
N MET A 136 -13.66 -6.81 22.44
CA MET A 136 -14.61 -7.55 21.61
C MET A 136 -15.39 -6.56 20.76
N SER A 137 -15.86 -6.98 19.58
CA SER A 137 -16.66 -6.10 18.74
C SER A 137 -17.96 -5.69 19.43
N SER A 138 -18.28 -4.40 19.35
CA SER A 138 -19.53 -3.82 19.86
C SER A 138 -20.64 -3.74 18.81
N ILE A 139 -20.35 -4.13 17.56
CA ILE A 139 -21.35 -4.11 16.47
C ILE A 139 -22.39 -5.21 16.69
N THR A 140 -21.94 -6.39 17.11
CA THR A 140 -22.77 -7.55 17.45
C THR A 140 -22.65 -7.85 18.94
N ALA A 141 -23.76 -8.19 19.61
CA ALA A 141 -23.80 -8.41 21.06
C ALA A 141 -22.84 -9.51 21.58
N ASP A 142 -22.53 -10.49 20.73
CA ASP A 142 -21.51 -11.53 20.97
C ASP A 142 -20.49 -11.52 19.81
N GLY A 143 -19.95 -10.33 19.55
CA GLY A 143 -19.04 -10.08 18.44
C GLY A 143 -17.65 -10.74 18.63
N PRO A 144 -16.93 -11.02 17.53
CA PRO A 144 -15.60 -11.62 17.62
C PRO A 144 -14.58 -10.67 18.29
N PRO A 145 -13.42 -11.19 18.74
CA PRO A 145 -12.32 -10.36 19.23
C PRO A 145 -11.84 -9.37 18.18
N ILE A 146 -11.76 -8.08 18.53
CA ILE A 146 -11.35 -7.00 17.61
C ILE A 146 -9.92 -6.51 17.87
N TYR A 147 -9.37 -6.79 19.05
CA TYR A 147 -8.01 -6.36 19.40
C TYR A 147 -6.91 -6.85 18.44
N PRO A 148 -6.96 -8.08 17.84
CA PRO A 148 -5.96 -8.49 16.85
C PRO A 148 -6.05 -7.67 15.56
N PHE A 149 -7.27 -7.29 15.17
CA PHE A 149 -7.51 -6.45 14.00
C PHE A 149 -6.87 -5.07 14.16
N LYS A 150 -7.00 -4.43 15.34
CA LYS A 150 -6.43 -3.11 15.60
C LYS A 150 -4.90 -3.08 15.53
N ALA A 151 -4.22 -4.21 15.77
CA ALA A 151 -2.77 -4.32 15.61
C ALA A 151 -2.31 -4.14 14.15
N PHE A 152 -3.20 -4.31 13.16
CA PHE A 152 -2.87 -4.03 11.76
C PHE A 152 -2.71 -2.55 11.45
N ILE A 153 -3.25 -1.65 12.28
CA ILE A 153 -3.11 -0.19 12.10
C ILE A 153 -1.62 0.23 12.20
N PRO A 154 -0.92 0.00 13.33
CA PRO A 154 0.50 0.35 13.42
C PRO A 154 1.35 -0.52 12.50
N LEU A 155 0.98 -1.78 12.24
CA LEU A 155 1.72 -2.65 11.33
C LEU A 155 1.73 -2.09 9.89
N ALA A 156 0.57 -1.73 9.36
CA ALA A 156 0.45 -1.11 8.04
C ALA A 156 1.20 0.23 7.98
N ALA A 157 1.12 1.04 9.04
CA ALA A 157 1.85 2.31 9.12
C ALA A 157 3.37 2.11 9.09
N VAL A 158 3.90 1.07 9.76
CA VAL A 158 5.33 0.72 9.68
C VAL A 158 5.75 0.32 8.27
N PHE A 159 4.95 -0.51 7.58
CA PHE A 159 5.24 -0.85 6.18
C PHE A 159 5.22 0.40 5.28
N LEU A 160 4.27 1.32 5.49
CA LEU A 160 4.23 2.60 4.78
C LEU A 160 5.46 3.47 5.08
N LEU A 161 5.93 3.54 6.33
CA LEU A 161 7.16 4.27 6.67
C LEU A 161 8.37 3.70 5.93
N LEU A 162 8.53 2.38 5.94
CA LEU A 162 9.62 1.71 5.22
C LEU A 162 9.54 2.03 3.73
N GLN A 163 8.36 1.94 3.12
CA GLN A 163 8.19 2.27 1.71
C GLN A 163 8.41 3.77 1.41
N GLY A 164 8.01 4.67 2.31
CA GLY A 164 8.25 6.10 2.18
C GLY A 164 9.74 6.46 2.19
N VAL A 165 10.55 5.77 3.00
CA VAL A 165 12.03 5.92 2.95
C VAL A 165 12.56 5.54 1.58
N VAL A 166 12.04 4.47 0.97
CA VAL A 166 12.45 4.06 -0.38
C VAL A 166 12.08 5.10 -1.43
N GLU A 167 10.88 5.66 -1.37
CA GLU A 167 10.46 6.71 -2.31
C GLU A 167 11.29 7.99 -2.15
N VAL A 168 11.71 8.34 -0.94
CA VAL A 168 12.65 9.44 -0.71
C VAL A 168 14.01 9.17 -1.36
N ILE A 169 14.53 7.95 -1.23
CA ILE A 169 15.77 7.54 -1.91
C ILE A 169 15.61 7.68 -3.42
N ARG A 170 14.47 7.25 -4.00
CA ARG A 170 14.18 7.43 -5.43
C ARG A 170 14.16 8.90 -5.84
N CYS A 171 13.55 9.77 -5.04
CA CYS A 171 13.54 11.21 -5.30
C CYS A 171 14.97 11.77 -5.32
N VAL A 172 15.80 11.42 -4.33
CA VAL A 172 17.21 11.84 -4.27
C VAL A 172 18.00 11.35 -5.48
N MET A 173 17.79 10.11 -5.92
CA MET A 173 18.40 9.58 -7.15
C MET A 173 17.95 10.36 -8.39
N CYS A 174 16.65 10.61 -8.54
CA CYS A 174 16.11 11.36 -9.67
C CYS A 174 16.64 12.80 -9.72
N ILE A 175 16.80 13.46 -8.57
CA ILE A 175 17.40 14.80 -8.49
C ILE A 175 18.85 14.79 -9.01
N LYS A 176 19.64 13.77 -8.66
CA LYS A 176 21.03 13.63 -9.11
C LYS A 176 21.11 13.28 -10.60
N ASP A 177 20.44 12.20 -11.00
CA ASP A 177 20.61 11.60 -12.33
C ASP A 177 19.69 12.21 -13.40
N GLY A 178 18.65 12.94 -12.99
CA GLY A 178 17.64 13.53 -13.87
C GLY A 178 16.64 12.53 -14.45
N VAL A 179 16.69 11.27 -14.02
CA VAL A 179 15.83 10.19 -14.50
C VAL A 179 15.29 9.40 -13.31
N TRP A 180 14.01 9.02 -13.35
CA TRP A 180 13.42 8.19 -12.31
C TRP A 180 13.98 6.76 -12.35
N PRO A 181 14.39 6.17 -11.20
CA PRO A 181 14.74 4.76 -11.15
C PRO A 181 13.52 3.90 -11.48
N LYS A 182 13.75 2.81 -12.22
CA LYS A 182 12.69 1.86 -12.59
C LYS A 182 12.10 1.21 -11.33
N ARG A 183 10.78 1.05 -11.31
CA ARG A 183 10.04 0.25 -10.33
C ARG A 183 9.87 -1.17 -10.87
N GLU A 184 9.63 -2.14 -10.00
CA GLU A 184 9.24 -3.48 -10.45
C GLU A 184 7.83 -3.41 -11.07
N ASP A 185 7.70 -3.79 -12.33
CA ASP A 185 6.42 -3.84 -13.04
C ASP A 185 5.64 -5.07 -12.59
N ASP A 186 4.53 -4.90 -11.85
CA ASP A 186 3.74 -6.02 -11.33
C ASP A 186 2.56 -6.37 -12.25
N VAL A 187 1.71 -5.38 -12.52
CA VAL A 187 0.53 -5.55 -13.38
C VAL A 187 0.53 -4.46 -14.44
N GLN A 188 0.88 -4.83 -15.67
CA GLN A 188 0.61 -3.95 -16.82
C GLN A 188 -0.90 -3.94 -17.02
N GLU A 189 -1.54 -2.79 -16.77
CA GLU A 189 -2.89 -2.58 -17.27
C GLU A 189 -2.87 -2.88 -18.76
N VAL A 190 -3.69 -3.85 -19.15
CA VAL A 190 -3.83 -4.24 -20.54
C VAL A 190 -4.46 -3.04 -21.24
N ASP A 191 -3.61 -2.25 -21.89
CA ASP A 191 -4.02 -1.12 -22.69
C ASP A 191 -4.89 -1.64 -23.85
N VAL A 192 -6.21 -1.55 -23.65
CA VAL A 192 -7.24 -2.05 -24.56
C VAL A 192 -7.08 -1.40 -25.93
N GLU A 193 -6.53 -0.19 -26.00
CA GLU A 193 -6.25 0.51 -27.26
C GLU A 193 -5.04 -0.11 -27.98
N LYS A 194 -3.95 -0.44 -27.26
CA LYS A 194 -2.83 -1.20 -27.85
C LYS A 194 -3.26 -2.59 -28.34
N LEU A 195 -4.13 -3.28 -27.59
CA LEU A 195 -4.70 -4.55 -28.02
C LEU A 195 -5.55 -4.39 -29.29
N LYS A 196 -6.47 -3.42 -29.32
CA LYS A 196 -7.30 -3.15 -30.50
C LYS A 196 -6.44 -2.77 -31.72
N ALA A 197 -5.38 -1.98 -31.53
CA ALA A 197 -4.45 -1.63 -32.61
C ALA A 197 -3.65 -2.84 -33.13
N SER A 198 -3.36 -3.83 -32.27
CA SER A 198 -2.72 -5.09 -32.67
C SER A 198 -3.67 -6.07 -33.37
N LEU A 199 -4.97 -6.05 -33.03
CA LEU A 199 -5.99 -6.95 -33.57
C LEU A 199 -6.68 -6.40 -34.83
N GLY A 200 -6.70 -5.07 -35.02
CA GLY A 200 -7.22 -4.40 -36.23
C GLY A 200 -6.26 -4.38 -37.42
N LYS A 201 -5.13 -5.12 -37.35
CA LYS A 201 -4.10 -5.21 -38.39
C LYS A 201 -4.22 -6.44 -39.31
N ASN A 202 -5.35 -7.16 -39.27
CA ASN A 202 -5.65 -8.27 -40.17
C ASN A 202 -6.77 -7.92 -41.15
#